data_AF-A0A3M0H5D0-F1
#
_entry.id   AF-A0A3M0H5D0-F1
#
_cell.length_a   1.000
_cell.length_b   1.000
_cell.length_c   1.000
_cell.angle_alpha   90.00
_cell.angle_beta   90.00
_cell.angle_gamma   90.00
#
_symmetry.space_group_name_H-M   'P 1'
#
loop_
_entity.id
_entity.type
_entity.pdbx_description
1 polymer ?
#
loop_
_entity_poly.entity_id
_entity_poly.type
_entity_poly.pdbx_seq_one_letter_code
_entity_poly.pdbx_strand_id
1 'polypeptide(L)' 'MAADRAELEGVSADRSPQLVAGALVAEASMRASTAESLEICPWALKEGLMLRKLDPEVDGDLVGRSR' A
#
# COMPACT_ATOMS: atom_id res chain seq x y z
N MET A 1 13.34 18.75 10.67
CA MET A 1 12.19 19.36 9.96
C MET A 1 11.82 18.51 8.75
N ALA A 2 10.80 18.86 7.97
CA ALA A 2 10.47 18.12 6.74
C ALA A 2 11.64 18.14 5.75
N ALA A 3 12.35 19.28 5.62
CA ALA A 3 13.57 19.41 4.82
C ALA A 3 14.62 18.35 5.20
N ASP A 4 14.97 18.23 6.49
CA ASP A 4 15.95 17.23 6.95
C ASP A 4 15.52 15.77 6.64
N ARG A 5 14.21 15.48 6.61
CA ARG A 5 13.72 14.14 6.28
C ARG A 5 13.79 13.86 4.78
N ALA A 6 13.75 14.90 3.94
CA ALA A 6 13.90 14.75 2.49
C ALA A 6 15.33 14.36 2.08
N GLU A 7 16.31 14.55 2.96
CA GLU A 7 17.71 14.10 2.77
C GLU A 7 17.88 12.59 3.03
N LEU A 8 16.87 11.91 3.59
CA LEU A 8 16.94 10.47 3.83
C LEU A 8 16.80 9.69 2.52
N GLU A 9 17.57 8.62 2.38
CA GLU A 9 17.51 7.74 1.21
C GLU A 9 16.09 7.20 0.99
N GLY A 10 15.58 7.33 -0.24
CA GLY A 10 14.24 6.88 -0.61
C GLY A 10 13.10 7.82 -0.20
N VAL A 11 13.37 8.93 0.50
CA VAL A 11 12.37 9.94 0.86
C VAL A 11 12.39 11.09 -0.14
N SER A 12 11.29 11.32 -0.84
CA SER A 12 11.16 12.48 -1.73
C SER A 12 10.74 13.72 -0.94
N ALA A 13 11.10 14.91 -1.45
CA ALA A 13 10.69 16.19 -0.87
C ALA A 13 9.17 16.27 -0.66
N ASP A 14 8.39 15.85 -1.66
CA ASP A 14 6.91 15.84 -1.64
C ASP A 14 6.32 14.95 -0.53
N ARG A 15 7.03 13.88 -0.14
CA ARG A 15 6.59 12.91 0.89
C ARG A 15 7.17 13.19 2.28
N SER A 16 8.21 14.02 2.36
CA SER A 16 8.89 14.34 3.62
C SER A 16 7.99 14.92 4.72
N PRO A 17 6.92 15.71 4.41
CA PRO A 17 6.02 16.21 5.45
C PRO A 17 5.20 15.10 6.12
N GLN A 18 4.75 14.09 5.37
CA GLN A 18 3.85 13.04 5.85
C GLN A 18 4.57 11.86 6.50
N LEU A 19 5.88 11.73 6.29
CA LEU A 19 6.67 10.56 6.72
C LEU A 19 6.43 10.19 8.20
N VAL A 20 6.43 11.17 9.10
CA VAL A 20 6.23 10.92 10.55
C VAL A 20 4.79 10.55 10.89
N ALA A 21 3.81 11.12 10.19
CA ALA A 21 2.42 10.71 10.37
C ALA A 21 2.22 9.25 9.96
N GLY A 22 2.81 8.85 8.83
CA GLY A 22 2.80 7.45 8.38
C GLY A 22 3.49 6.51 9.36
N ALA A 23 4.65 6.90 9.91
CA ALA A 23 5.38 6.11 10.90
C ALA A 23 4.55 5.87 12.18
N LEU A 24 3.84 6.89 12.67
CA LEU A 24 2.99 6.78 13.85
C LEU A 24 1.81 5.82 13.61
N VAL A 25 1.18 5.89 12.43
CA VAL A 25 0.08 4.98 12.05
C VAL A 25 0.59 3.54 11.94
N ALA A 26 1.77 3.33 11.36
CA ALA A 26 2.39 2.01 11.26
C ALA A 26 2.68 1.42 12.65
N GLU A 27 3.31 2.20 13.54
CA GLU A 27 3.60 1.80 14.92
C GLU A 27 2.33 1.42 15.68
N ALA A 28 1.29 2.25 15.60
CA ALA A 28 0.02 2.00 16.26
C ALA A 28 -0.66 0.72 15.73
N SER A 29 -0.59 0.50 14.41
CA SER A 29 -1.13 -0.70 13.76
C SER A 29 -0.40 -1.97 14.22
N MET A 30 0.93 -1.95 14.33
CA MET A 30 1.71 -3.07 14.83
C MET A 30 1.36 -3.41 16.29
N ARG A 31 1.21 -2.38 17.14
CA ARG A 31 0.77 -2.58 18.53
C ARG A 31 -0.63 -3.19 18.61
N ALA A 32 -1.53 -2.79 17.72
CA ALA A 32 -2.89 -3.31 17.68
C ALA A 32 -2.96 -4.75 17.13
N SER A 33 -2.08 -5.12 16.19
CA SER A 33 -2.08 -6.45 15.56
C SER A 33 -1.28 -7.51 16.33
N THR A 34 -0.58 -7.15 17.41
CA THR A 34 0.38 -8.00 18.16
C THR A 34 1.55 -8.55 17.33
N ALA A 35 1.75 -8.01 16.12
CA ALA A 35 2.83 -8.45 15.24
C ALA A 35 4.17 -7.86 15.67
N GLU A 36 5.17 -8.72 15.89
CA GLU A 36 6.54 -8.30 16.25
C GLU A 36 7.36 -7.87 15.02
N SER A 37 6.97 -8.35 13.84
CA SER A 37 7.63 -8.05 12.57
C SER A 37 6.62 -7.92 11.44
N LEU A 38 7.03 -7.24 10.38
CA LEU A 38 6.29 -7.15 9.13
C LEU A 38 7.24 -7.17 7.95
N GLU A 39 6.70 -7.55 6.79
CA GLU A 39 7.38 -7.46 5.51
C GLU A 39 6.69 -6.39 4.65
N ILE A 40 7.49 -5.62 3.93
CA ILE A 40 6.97 -4.64 2.97
C ILE A 40 6.57 -5.38 1.70
N CYS A 41 5.27 -5.49 1.46
CA CYS A 41 4.76 -6.05 0.21
C CYS A 41 5.16 -5.13 -0.97
N PRO A 42 5.75 -5.67 -2.06
CA PRO A 42 6.09 -4.85 -3.22
C PRO A 42 4.86 -4.43 -4.05
N TRP A 43 3.67 -4.95 -3.71
CA TRP A 43 2.43 -4.78 -4.46
C TRP A 43 1.44 -3.97 -3.63
N ALA A 44 0.60 -3.17 -4.30
CA ALA A 44 -0.42 -2.37 -3.66
C ALA A 44 -1.77 -2.55 -4.35
N LEU A 45 -2.70 -1.63 -4.08
CA LEU A 45 -4.06 -1.67 -4.62
C LEU A 45 -4.10 -1.71 -6.16
N LYS A 46 -3.16 -1.01 -6.81
CA LYS A 46 -3.10 -0.93 -8.28
C LYS A 46 -2.91 -2.31 -8.90
N GLU A 47 -1.94 -3.07 -8.40
CA GLU A 47 -1.65 -4.42 -8.85
C GLU A 47 -2.79 -5.39 -8.50
N GLY A 48 -3.38 -5.25 -7.30
CA GLY A 48 -4.56 -6.03 -6.91
C GLY A 48 -5.77 -5.83 -7.83
N LEU A 49 -6.00 -4.59 -8.28
CA LEU A 49 -7.06 -4.28 -9.25
C LEU A 49 -6.78 -4.86 -10.64
N MET A 50 -5.51 -4.83 -11.07
CA MET A 50 -5.10 -5.46 -12.33
C MET A 50 -5.34 -6.97 -12.30
N LEU A 51 -4.90 -7.65 -11.23
CA LEU A 51 -5.13 -9.08 -11.05
C LEU A 51 -6.62 -9.42 -11.10
N ARG A 52 -7.48 -8.64 -10.41
CA ARG A 52 -8.92 -8.88 -10.42
C ARG A 52 -9.55 -8.79 -11.82
N LYS A 53 -9.08 -7.88 -12.68
CA LYS A 53 -9.56 -7.77 -14.07
C LYS A 53 -9.06 -8.90 -14.96
N LEU A 54 -7.95 -9.52 -14.59
CA LEU A 54 -7.34 -10.64 -15.31
C LEU A 54 -7.80 -12.00 -14.80
N ASP A 55 -8.53 -12.02 -13.68
CA ASP A 55 -9.06 -13.23 -13.06
C ASP A 55 -10.43 -13.58 -13.69
N PRO A 56 -10.49 -14.61 -14.56
CA PRO A 56 -11.72 -15.01 -15.23
C PRO A 56 -12.72 -15.69 -14.30
N GLU A 57 -12.29 -16.18 -13.12
CA GLU A 57 -13.18 -16.84 -12.16
C GLU A 57 -13.88 -15.82 -11.25
N VAL A 58 -13.21 -14.72 -10.93
CA VAL A 58 -13.83 -13.58 -10.21
C VAL A 58 -14.74 -12.75 -11.12
N ASP A 59 -14.48 -12.77 -12.44
CA ASP A 59 -15.27 -12.06 -13.47
C ASP A 59 -16.28 -12.98 -14.21
N GLY A 60 -16.59 -14.15 -13.64
CA GLY A 60 -17.55 -15.13 -14.19
C GLY A 60 -19.00 -14.63 -14.30
N ASP A 61 -19.29 -13.42 -13.83
CA ASP A 61 -20.61 -12.77 -13.93
C ASP A 61 -20.71 -11.78 -15.12
N LEU A 62 -19.59 -11.44 -15.78
CA LEU A 62 -19.58 -10.51 -16.93
C LEU A 62 -19.44 -11.18 -18.30
N VAL A 63 -18.98 -12.43 -18.37
CA VAL A 63 -18.85 -13.21 -19.63
C VAL A 63 -20.10 -14.06 -19.93
N GLY A 64 -21.20 -13.87 -19.18
CA GLY A 64 -22.50 -14.52 -19.42
C GLY A 64 -23.55 -13.64 -20.10
N ARG A 65 -23.26 -12.36 -20.37
CA ARG A 65 -24.27 -11.36 -20.80
C ARG A 65 -23.87 -10.58 -22.04
N SER A 66 -23.50 -11.30 -23.08
CA SER A 66 -23.46 -10.79 -24.46
C SER A 66 -24.09 -11.82 -25.38
N ARG A 67 -25.42 -11.88 -25.37
CA ARG A 67 -26.17 -12.05 -26.62
C ARG A 67 -26.19 -10.71 -27.32
#